data_AF-A0A0D1XY32-F1
#
_entry.id   AF-A0A0D1XY32-F1
#
_cell.length_a   1.000
_cell.length_b   1.000
_cell.length_c   1.000
_cell.angle_alpha   90.00
_cell.angle_beta   90.00
_cell.angle_gamma   90.00
#
_symmetry.space_group_name_H-M   'P 1'
#
loop_
_entity.id
_entity.type
_entity.pdbx_description
1 polymer ?
#
loop_
_entity_poly.entity_id
_entity_poly.type
_entity_poly.pdbx_seq_one_letter_code
_entity_poly.pdbx_strand_id
1 'polypeptide(L)'
;MARPAPSDDPFGRKIVATTHDDTYQFINPENGEASDIKVLVSGASKGIGRETVKSFARAGASSIALLARSPLDDVVNEVLEAARAAGRKPPKVLKLQADLSDPAAVKSAMDQVEEQFGSLDVVINNASRLETWRPLAETDINDWWLTWEVNIKGTYIVTRAALPLVLKGDLKTIVTLTSAGAFVSTMRYFVLMKTWIAPAEVLTRRPS
;
A
#
# COMPACT_ATOMS: atom_id res chain seq x y z
N MET A 1 0.49 -17.95 -14.83
CA MET A 1 1.07 -19.28 -15.19
C MET A 1 2.57 -19.26 -14.92
N ALA A 2 3.15 -20.28 -14.30
CA ALA A 2 4.59 -20.32 -14.05
C ALA A 2 5.35 -20.35 -15.39
N ARG A 3 6.30 -19.44 -15.58
CA ARG A 3 7.17 -19.39 -16.75
C ARG A 3 8.64 -19.40 -16.33
N PRO A 4 9.50 -20.12 -17.06
CA PRO A 4 10.94 -19.99 -16.85
C PRO A 4 11.37 -18.54 -17.07
N ALA A 5 12.37 -18.09 -16.30
CA ALA A 5 12.92 -16.76 -16.47
C ALA A 5 13.43 -16.57 -17.92
N PRO A 6 13.20 -15.41 -18.57
CA PRO A 6 13.72 -15.13 -19.90
C PRO A 6 15.24 -15.34 -19.97
N SER A 7 15.76 -15.83 -21.10
CA SER A 7 17.20 -16.02 -21.31
C SER A 7 17.97 -14.70 -21.33
N ASP A 8 17.34 -13.65 -21.89
CA ASP A 8 17.88 -12.30 -21.97
C ASP A 8 17.31 -11.43 -20.84
N ASP A 9 18.20 -10.87 -20.03
CA ASP A 9 17.82 -10.04 -18.89
C ASP A 9 18.52 -8.66 -18.90
N PRO A 10 18.17 -7.78 -19.86
CA PRO A 10 18.75 -6.44 -19.94
C PRO A 10 18.35 -5.51 -18.77
N PHE A 11 17.51 -5.98 -17.84
CA PHE A 11 16.96 -5.19 -16.73
C PHE A 11 17.23 -5.80 -15.34
N GLY A 12 18.03 -6.86 -15.22
CA GLY A 12 18.33 -7.49 -13.93
C GLY A 12 17.12 -8.17 -13.24
N ARG A 13 16.10 -8.57 -14.01
CA ARG A 13 14.88 -9.26 -13.57
C ARG A 13 15.10 -10.72 -13.19
N LYS A 14 16.26 -11.33 -13.48
CA LYS A 14 16.59 -12.73 -13.17
C LYS A 14 17.03 -12.87 -11.70
N ILE A 15 16.18 -12.40 -10.81
CA ILE A 15 16.37 -12.47 -9.36
C ILE A 15 15.86 -13.83 -8.83
N VAL A 16 14.97 -14.49 -9.57
CA VAL A 16 14.33 -15.76 -9.19
C VAL A 16 14.35 -16.77 -10.34
N ALA A 17 14.37 -18.07 -10.00
CA ALA A 17 14.42 -19.17 -10.98
C ALA A 17 13.11 -19.35 -11.77
N THR A 18 11.98 -18.95 -11.20
CA THR A 18 10.65 -19.08 -11.81
C THR A 18 9.88 -17.78 -11.66
N THR A 19 9.30 -17.32 -12.76
CA THR A 19 8.48 -16.11 -12.78
C THR A 19 7.01 -16.50 -12.75
N HIS A 20 6.27 -15.84 -11.85
CA HIS A 20 4.82 -15.95 -11.76
C HIS A 20 4.21 -14.59 -12.11
N ASP A 21 3.17 -14.61 -12.94
CA ASP A 21 2.38 -13.44 -13.36
C ASP A 21 0.93 -13.50 -12.85
N ASP A 22 0.61 -14.50 -12.02
CA ASP A 22 -0.69 -14.69 -11.40
C ASP A 22 -0.52 -15.35 -10.03
N THR A 23 -1.60 -15.35 -9.24
CA THR A 23 -1.70 -16.02 -7.94
C THR A 23 -1.36 -17.50 -8.09
N TYR A 24 -0.46 -17.98 -7.24
CA TYR A 24 -0.07 -19.39 -7.16
C TYR A 24 -0.19 -19.87 -5.71
N GLN A 25 -0.17 -21.18 -5.50
CA GLN A 25 -0.52 -21.82 -4.24
C GLN A 25 0.12 -21.19 -3.00
N PHE A 26 1.40 -20.82 -3.06
CA PHE A 26 2.13 -20.25 -1.91
C PHE A 26 1.63 -18.84 -1.53
N ILE A 27 1.18 -18.03 -2.49
CA ILE A 27 0.71 -16.67 -2.25
C ILE A 27 -0.81 -16.53 -2.38
N ASN A 28 -1.54 -17.65 -2.48
CA ASN A 28 -2.99 -17.61 -2.56
C ASN A 28 -3.55 -17.00 -1.26
N PRO A 29 -4.25 -15.86 -1.30
CA PRO A 29 -4.76 -15.21 -0.10
C PRO A 29 -5.73 -16.12 0.68
N GLU A 30 -6.42 -17.05 0.03
CA GLU A 30 -7.32 -18.00 0.70
C GLU A 30 -6.58 -18.99 1.60
N ASN A 31 -5.29 -19.22 1.35
CA ASN A 31 -4.43 -20.02 2.22
C ASN A 31 -3.87 -19.21 3.40
N GLY A 32 -4.05 -17.89 3.41
CA GLY A 32 -3.60 -17.02 4.48
C GLY A 32 -4.44 -17.16 5.75
N GLU A 33 -3.81 -16.92 6.90
CA GLU A 33 -4.50 -16.81 8.18
C GLU A 33 -4.30 -15.39 8.71
N ALA A 34 -5.06 -14.45 8.15
CA ALA A 34 -5.08 -13.06 8.60
C ALA A 34 -6.16 -12.81 9.67
N SER A 35 -6.62 -13.87 10.33
CA SER A 35 -7.52 -13.77 11.48
C SER A 35 -6.94 -12.78 12.48
N ASP A 36 -7.77 -11.85 12.96
CA ASP A 36 -7.41 -10.76 13.88
C ASP A 36 -6.55 -9.62 13.32
N ILE A 37 -6.07 -9.71 12.07
CA ILE A 37 -5.27 -8.63 11.45
C ILE A 37 -6.12 -7.40 11.14
N LYS A 38 -5.66 -6.24 11.63
CA LYS A 38 -6.21 -4.92 11.34
C LYS A 38 -5.29 -4.16 10.38
N VAL A 39 -5.77 -3.89 9.17
CA VAL A 39 -4.95 -3.30 8.11
C VAL A 39 -5.49 -1.96 7.65
N LEU A 40 -4.58 -1.01 7.40
CA LEU A 40 -4.85 0.24 6.69
C LEU A 40 -4.23 0.17 5.30
N VAL A 41 -5.00 0.46 4.26
CA VAL A 41 -4.49 0.56 2.88
C VAL A 41 -4.79 1.94 2.31
N SER A 42 -3.73 2.67 1.95
CA SER A 42 -3.86 3.93 1.22
C SER A 42 -3.98 3.71 -0.28
N GLY A 43 -4.74 4.56 -0.97
CA GLY A 43 -5.03 4.40 -2.40
C GLY A 43 -5.93 3.20 -2.68
N ALA A 44 -6.80 2.85 -1.73
CA ALA A 44 -7.64 1.65 -1.80
C ALA A 44 -8.76 1.71 -2.85
N SER A 45 -9.04 2.89 -3.44
CA SER A 45 -10.15 3.06 -4.36
C SER A 45 -9.98 2.37 -5.72
N LYS A 46 -8.74 2.10 -6.16
CA LYS A 46 -8.46 1.54 -7.49
C LYS A 46 -7.13 0.78 -7.56
N GLY A 47 -6.96 0.02 -8.64
CA GLY A 47 -5.71 -0.65 -9.01
C GLY A 47 -5.22 -1.60 -7.90
N ILE A 48 -3.91 -1.57 -7.64
CA ILE A 48 -3.24 -2.45 -6.69
C ILE A 48 -3.84 -2.32 -5.29
N GLY A 49 -4.17 -1.10 -4.84
CA GLY A 49 -4.77 -0.89 -3.52
C GLY A 49 -6.12 -1.58 -3.35
N ARG A 50 -6.98 -1.51 -4.39
CA ARG A 50 -8.29 -2.16 -4.41
C ARG A 50 -8.18 -3.69 -4.37
N GLU A 51 -7.27 -4.26 -5.15
CA GLU A 51 -7.04 -5.71 -5.08
C GLU A 51 -6.35 -6.14 -3.78
N THR A 52 -5.51 -5.28 -3.19
CA THR A 52 -4.85 -5.55 -1.89
C THR A 52 -5.89 -5.71 -0.79
N VAL A 53 -6.87 -4.81 -0.69
CA VAL A 53 -7.91 -4.90 0.35
C VAL A 53 -8.81 -6.12 0.16
N LYS A 54 -9.11 -6.49 -1.09
CA LYS A 54 -9.83 -7.73 -1.42
C LYS A 54 -9.03 -8.98 -1.03
N SER A 55 -7.71 -8.98 -1.25
CA SER A 55 -6.83 -10.07 -0.83
C SER A 55 -6.77 -10.22 0.69
N PHE A 56 -6.69 -9.12 1.45
CA PHE A 56 -6.81 -9.17 2.91
C PHE A 56 -8.16 -9.72 3.37
N ALA A 57 -9.24 -9.38 2.66
CA ALA A 57 -10.57 -9.93 2.93
C ALA A 57 -10.63 -11.45 2.70
N ARG A 58 -10.06 -11.94 1.58
CA ARG A 58 -9.94 -13.38 1.28
C ARG A 58 -9.07 -14.15 2.29
N ALA A 59 -8.06 -13.48 2.84
CA ALA A 59 -7.20 -14.01 3.90
C ALA A 59 -7.86 -13.99 5.30
N GLY A 60 -9.02 -13.34 5.45
CA GLY A 60 -9.78 -13.30 6.70
C GLY A 60 -9.38 -12.20 7.67
N ALA A 61 -8.82 -11.08 7.19
CA ALA A 61 -8.55 -9.90 8.02
C ALA A 61 -9.76 -9.50 8.86
N SER A 62 -9.55 -9.14 10.13
CA SER A 62 -10.64 -8.78 11.03
C SER A 62 -11.18 -7.38 10.74
N SER A 63 -10.30 -6.44 10.41
CA SER A 63 -10.65 -5.05 10.10
C SER A 63 -9.82 -4.48 8.97
N ILE A 64 -10.45 -3.73 8.08
CA ILE A 64 -9.82 -3.14 6.89
C ILE A 64 -10.21 -1.66 6.80
N ALA A 65 -9.24 -0.76 6.96
CA ALA A 65 -9.40 0.66 6.72
C ALA A 65 -8.98 1.01 5.29
N LEU A 66 -9.92 1.60 4.56
CA LEU A 66 -9.77 2.04 3.18
C LEU A 66 -9.49 3.54 3.17
N LEU A 67 -8.28 3.96 2.80
CA LEU A 67 -7.91 5.38 2.74
C LEU A 67 -7.74 5.82 1.28
N ALA A 68 -8.56 6.77 0.82
CA ALA A 68 -8.46 7.34 -0.52
C ALA A 68 -9.14 8.72 -0.61
N ARG A 69 -8.90 9.46 -1.68
CA ARG A 69 -9.65 10.72 -1.96
C ARG A 69 -10.98 10.47 -2.68
N SER A 70 -11.02 9.41 -3.47
CA SER A 70 -12.18 9.02 -4.26
C SER A 70 -13.23 8.31 -3.39
N PRO A 71 -14.50 8.24 -3.83
CA PRO A 71 -15.51 7.42 -3.19
C PRO A 71 -15.06 5.96 -3.01
N LEU A 72 -15.54 5.33 -1.94
CA LEU A 72 -15.09 3.99 -1.50
C LEU A 72 -16.24 2.97 -1.40
N ASP A 73 -17.49 3.38 -1.65
CA ASP A 73 -18.67 2.53 -1.48
C ASP A 73 -18.61 1.23 -2.29
N ASP A 74 -18.19 1.31 -3.55
CA ASP A 74 -18.02 0.12 -4.41
C ASP A 74 -16.96 -0.84 -3.84
N VAL A 75 -15.85 -0.30 -3.33
CA VAL A 75 -14.76 -1.10 -2.76
C VAL A 75 -15.19 -1.79 -1.47
N VAL A 76 -16.03 -1.15 -0.65
CA VAL A 76 -16.60 -1.79 0.55
C VAL A 76 -17.40 -3.03 0.15
N ASN A 77 -18.30 -2.90 -0.83
CA ASN A 77 -19.09 -4.04 -1.29
C ASN A 77 -18.20 -5.17 -1.80
N GLU A 78 -17.17 -4.84 -2.58
CA GLU A 78 -16.22 -5.85 -3.09
C GLU A 78 -15.38 -6.52 -2.02
N VAL A 79 -15.00 -5.81 -0.97
CA VAL A 79 -14.29 -6.38 0.18
C VAL A 79 -15.18 -7.39 0.91
N LEU A 80 -16.44 -7.03 1.16
CA LEU A 80 -17.40 -7.93 1.81
C LEU A 80 -17.69 -9.16 0.94
N GLU A 81 -17.87 -8.96 -0.37
CA GLU A 81 -18.06 -10.03 -1.33
C GLU A 81 -16.84 -10.95 -1.45
N ALA A 82 -15.63 -10.39 -1.45
CA ALA A 82 -14.40 -11.17 -1.48
C ALA A 82 -14.22 -12.04 -0.24
N ALA A 83 -14.54 -11.53 0.96
CA ALA A 83 -14.55 -12.32 2.18
C ALA A 83 -15.59 -13.45 2.11
N ARG A 84 -16.82 -13.13 1.68
CA ARG A 84 -17.91 -14.09 1.54
C ARG A 84 -17.56 -15.22 0.57
N ALA A 85 -17.04 -14.89 -0.61
CA ALA A 85 -16.65 -15.86 -1.63
C ALA A 85 -15.55 -16.82 -1.14
N ALA A 86 -14.64 -16.33 -0.28
CA ALA A 86 -13.57 -17.12 0.33
C ALA A 86 -13.99 -17.84 1.62
N GLY A 87 -15.28 -17.83 2.00
CA GLY A 87 -15.78 -18.47 3.21
C GLY A 87 -15.27 -17.83 4.51
N ARG A 88 -14.83 -16.57 4.47
CA ARG A 88 -14.32 -15.83 5.63
C ARG A 88 -15.42 -15.04 6.33
N LYS A 89 -15.21 -14.73 7.61
CA LYS A 89 -16.07 -13.79 8.34
C LYS A 89 -15.95 -12.41 7.70
N PRO A 90 -17.06 -11.64 7.60
CA PRO A 90 -17.01 -10.31 7.03
C PRO A 90 -16.12 -9.40 7.91
N PRO A 91 -15.12 -8.70 7.32
CA PRO A 91 -14.29 -7.77 8.06
C PRO A 91 -15.09 -6.53 8.49
N LYS A 92 -14.65 -5.87 9.56
CA LYS A 92 -15.06 -4.49 9.84
C LYS A 92 -14.38 -3.56 8.85
N VAL A 93 -15.15 -2.96 7.94
CA VAL A 93 -14.62 -2.05 6.91
C VAL A 93 -14.84 -0.59 7.31
N LEU A 94 -13.77 0.21 7.33
CA LEU A 94 -13.82 1.65 7.61
C LEU A 94 -13.43 2.45 6.37
N LYS A 95 -14.30 3.36 5.93
CA LYS A 95 -14.02 4.29 4.83
C LYS A 95 -13.38 5.56 5.38
N LEU A 96 -12.22 5.93 4.85
CA LEU A 96 -11.50 7.14 5.23
C LEU A 96 -11.25 7.96 3.95
N GLN A 97 -12.05 9.01 3.78
CA GLN A 97 -11.89 9.90 2.63
C GLN A 97 -10.97 11.07 2.98
N ALA A 98 -9.72 11.02 2.52
CA ALA A 98 -8.72 12.04 2.82
C ALA A 98 -7.65 12.15 1.73
N ASP A 99 -7.11 13.36 1.55
CA ASP A 99 -5.88 13.58 0.79
C ASP A 99 -4.67 13.33 1.70
N LEU A 100 -3.76 12.45 1.26
CA LEU A 100 -2.57 12.11 2.03
C LEU A 100 -1.60 13.29 2.21
N SER A 101 -1.66 14.29 1.32
CA SER A 101 -0.83 15.49 1.41
C SER A 101 -1.31 16.48 2.48
N ASP A 102 -2.51 16.28 3.05
CA ASP A 102 -3.07 17.08 4.15
C ASP A 102 -2.87 16.38 5.50
N PRO A 103 -1.95 16.87 6.36
CA PRO A 103 -1.71 16.28 7.67
C PRO A 103 -2.93 16.28 8.61
N ALA A 104 -3.81 17.29 8.51
CA ALA A 104 -4.98 17.39 9.37
C ALA A 104 -6.03 16.36 8.97
N ALA A 105 -6.26 16.20 7.66
CA ALA A 105 -7.16 15.16 7.13
C ALA A 105 -6.68 13.76 7.49
N VAL A 106 -5.37 13.47 7.34
CA VAL A 106 -4.80 12.17 7.71
C VAL A 106 -4.88 11.93 9.21
N LYS A 107 -4.63 12.95 10.05
CA LYS A 107 -4.79 12.81 11.50
C LYS A 107 -6.23 12.45 11.86
N SER A 108 -7.20 13.18 11.32
CA SER A 108 -8.63 12.89 11.54
C SER A 108 -9.00 11.46 11.10
N ALA A 109 -8.43 10.99 9.99
CA ALA A 109 -8.60 9.62 9.54
C ALA A 109 -8.02 8.59 10.55
N MET A 110 -6.85 8.85 11.13
CA MET A 110 -6.25 7.95 12.13
C MET A 110 -6.99 8.00 13.47
N ASP A 111 -7.52 9.14 13.87
CA ASP A 111 -8.37 9.25 15.07
C ASP A 111 -9.62 8.35 14.91
N GLN A 112 -10.24 8.30 13.72
CA GLN A 112 -11.33 7.37 13.42
C GLN A 112 -10.89 5.89 13.43
N VAL A 113 -9.69 5.58 12.94
CA VAL A 113 -9.14 4.22 13.03
C VAL A 113 -8.94 3.82 14.48
N GLU A 114 -8.42 4.72 15.32
CA GLU A 114 -8.23 4.47 16.74
C GLU A 114 -9.56 4.16 17.44
N GLU A 115 -10.58 4.98 17.20
CA GLU A 115 -11.91 4.79 17.76
C GLU A 115 -12.52 3.44 17.33
N GLN A 116 -12.38 3.09 16.05
CA GLN A 116 -13.08 1.94 15.49
C GLN A 116 -12.33 0.62 15.66
N PHE A 117 -11.00 0.64 15.57
CA PHE A 117 -10.15 -0.56 15.54
C PHE A 117 -9.24 -0.68 16.78
N GLY A 118 -8.97 0.42 17.50
CA GLY A 118 -8.08 0.49 18.67
C GLY A 118 -6.58 0.44 18.33
N SER A 119 -6.19 -0.38 17.36
CA SER A 119 -4.82 -0.50 16.87
C SER A 119 -4.77 -0.92 15.40
N LEU A 120 -3.57 -0.89 14.82
CA LEU A 120 -3.28 -1.39 13.47
C LEU A 120 -2.14 -2.41 13.55
N ASP A 121 -2.23 -3.46 12.76
CA ASP A 121 -1.16 -4.45 12.62
C ASP A 121 -0.31 -4.17 11.38
N VAL A 122 -0.97 -3.72 10.31
CA VAL A 122 -0.36 -3.51 9.01
C VAL A 122 -0.78 -2.18 8.41
N VAL A 123 0.19 -1.41 7.91
CA VAL A 123 -0.05 -0.21 7.09
C VAL A 123 0.54 -0.42 5.70
N ILE A 124 -0.29 -0.32 4.68
CA ILE A 124 0.11 -0.40 3.27
C ILE A 124 0.08 1.00 2.66
N ASN A 125 1.27 1.58 2.50
CA ASN A 125 1.45 2.84 1.79
C ASN A 125 1.50 2.59 0.26
N ASN A 126 0.32 2.40 -0.33
CA ASN A 126 0.12 2.17 -1.77
C ASN A 126 -0.28 3.43 -2.55
N ALA A 127 -0.91 4.43 -1.93
CA ALA A 127 -1.31 5.64 -2.64
C ALA A 127 -0.13 6.29 -3.36
N SER A 128 -0.28 6.47 -4.67
CA SER A 128 0.73 7.12 -5.51
C SER A 128 0.09 7.89 -6.65
N ARG A 129 0.82 8.90 -7.11
CA ARG A 129 0.57 9.64 -8.33
C ARG A 129 1.73 9.41 -9.29
N LEU A 130 1.41 9.37 -10.57
CA LEU A 130 2.39 9.40 -11.65
C LEU A 130 2.11 10.63 -12.52
N GLU A 131 3.11 11.47 -12.71
CA GLU A 131 3.10 12.59 -13.63
C GLU A 131 3.02 12.13 -15.09
N THR A 132 2.70 13.06 -15.98
CA THR A 132 2.72 12.77 -17.42
C THR A 132 4.15 12.58 -17.89
N TRP A 133 4.40 11.50 -18.64
CA TRP A 133 5.71 11.21 -19.20
C TRP A 133 6.09 12.22 -20.28
N ARG A 134 7.13 13.01 -20.01
CA ARG A 134 7.68 14.02 -20.92
C ARG A 134 9.19 14.14 -20.75
N PRO A 135 9.93 14.62 -21.77
CA PRO A 135 11.30 15.10 -21.59
C PRO A 135 11.36 16.12 -20.45
N LEU A 136 12.41 16.11 -19.64
CA LEU A 136 12.53 16.97 -18.45
C LEU A 136 12.35 18.46 -18.78
N ALA A 137 12.88 18.92 -19.92
CA ALA A 137 12.74 20.30 -20.36
C ALA A 137 11.28 20.71 -20.68
N GLU A 138 10.38 19.73 -20.84
CA GLU A 138 8.96 19.92 -21.16
C GLU A 138 8.04 19.56 -19.99
N THR A 139 8.59 19.20 -18.83
CA THR A 139 7.78 18.89 -17.64
C THR A 139 7.24 20.16 -17.00
N ASP A 140 6.03 20.08 -16.47
CA ASP A 140 5.48 21.12 -15.60
C ASP A 140 6.03 20.94 -14.18
N ILE A 141 6.61 22.00 -13.63
CA ILE A 141 7.26 21.97 -12.31
C ILE A 141 6.24 21.70 -11.20
N ASN A 142 5.02 22.23 -11.30
CA ASN A 142 3.99 22.03 -10.28
C ASN A 142 3.44 20.61 -10.34
N ASP A 143 3.26 20.07 -11.54
CA ASP A 143 2.83 18.68 -11.75
C ASP A 143 3.87 17.70 -11.19
N TRP A 144 5.14 17.98 -11.42
CA TRP A 144 6.26 17.22 -10.87
C TRP A 144 6.33 17.33 -9.34
N TRP A 145 6.20 18.54 -8.77
CA TRP A 145 6.22 18.74 -7.32
C TRP A 145 5.04 18.03 -6.64
N LEU A 146 3.87 18.01 -7.28
CA LEU A 146 2.70 17.30 -6.77
C LEU A 146 2.96 15.79 -6.64
N THR A 147 3.78 15.18 -7.51
CA THR A 147 4.23 13.80 -7.32
C THR A 147 5.00 13.62 -6.01
N TRP A 148 5.87 14.56 -5.63
CA TRP A 148 6.60 14.52 -4.36
C TRP A 148 5.69 14.68 -3.15
N GLU A 149 4.78 15.66 -3.21
CA GLU A 149 3.79 15.92 -2.17
C GLU A 149 2.96 14.67 -1.88
N VAL A 150 2.55 13.92 -2.90
CA VAL A 150 1.77 12.69 -2.72
C VAL A 150 2.65 11.49 -2.36
N ASN A 151 3.66 11.17 -3.16
CA ASN A 151 4.38 9.90 -3.07
C ASN A 151 5.33 9.86 -1.86
N ILE A 152 5.98 10.98 -1.55
CA ILE A 152 7.00 11.06 -0.49
C ILE A 152 6.40 11.65 0.77
N LYS A 153 5.97 12.92 0.72
CA LYS A 153 5.43 13.61 1.89
C LYS A 153 4.13 12.96 2.38
N GLY A 154 3.22 12.60 1.49
CA GLY A 154 1.98 11.92 1.86
C GLY A 154 2.21 10.58 2.56
N THR A 155 3.19 9.79 2.08
CA THR A 155 3.60 8.55 2.74
C THR A 155 4.15 8.80 4.14
N TYR A 156 5.00 9.81 4.30
CA TYR A 156 5.52 10.21 5.59
C TYR A 156 4.40 10.61 6.55
N ILE A 157 3.45 11.44 6.10
CA ILE A 157 2.31 11.89 6.90
C ILE A 157 1.49 10.71 7.40
N VAL A 158 1.10 9.79 6.51
CA VAL A 158 0.34 8.58 6.89
C VAL A 158 1.12 7.70 7.85
N THR A 159 2.39 7.44 7.55
CA THR A 159 3.25 6.61 8.41
C THR A 159 3.39 7.21 9.80
N ARG A 160 3.67 8.51 9.89
CA ARG A 160 3.81 9.23 11.16
C ARG A 160 2.52 9.19 11.97
N ALA A 161 1.38 9.41 11.33
CA ALA A 161 0.08 9.42 12.00
C ALA A 161 -0.37 8.01 12.44
N ALA A 162 -0.07 6.99 11.65
CA ALA A 162 -0.45 5.61 11.95
C ALA A 162 0.49 4.93 12.95
N LEU A 163 1.74 5.39 13.09
CA LEU A 163 2.76 4.74 13.92
C LEU A 163 2.32 4.46 15.37
N PRO A 164 1.64 5.38 16.10
CA PRO A 164 1.14 5.09 17.44
C PRO A 164 0.15 3.91 17.48
N LEU A 165 -0.69 3.76 16.45
CA LEU A 165 -1.64 2.65 16.34
C LEU A 165 -0.94 1.34 15.96
N VAL A 166 0.07 1.42 15.10
CA VAL A 166 0.90 0.28 14.71
C VAL A 166 1.67 -0.29 15.89
N LEU A 167 2.21 0.57 16.75
CA LEU A 167 2.95 0.16 17.95
C LEU A 167 2.06 -0.52 19.01
N LYS A 168 0.74 -0.26 18.98
CA LYS A 168 -0.27 -0.96 19.80
C LYS A 168 -0.70 -2.30 19.21
N GLY A 169 -0.49 -2.52 17.91
CA GLY A 169 -0.81 -3.79 17.24
C GLY A 169 0.28 -4.83 17.43
N ASP A 170 0.00 -6.06 16.99
CA ASP A 170 0.87 -7.20 17.26
C ASP A 170 1.99 -7.31 16.21
N LEU A 171 1.63 -7.24 14.92
CA LEU A 171 2.58 -7.43 13.80
C LEU A 171 3.51 -6.23 13.54
N LYS A 172 3.10 -5.02 13.90
CA LYS A 172 3.91 -3.79 13.79
C LYS A 172 4.54 -3.59 12.40
N THR A 173 3.78 -3.86 11.34
CA THR A 173 4.32 -3.93 9.98
C THR A 173 3.89 -2.73 9.13
N ILE A 174 4.86 -2.11 8.44
CA ILE A 174 4.60 -1.03 7.47
C ILE A 174 5.21 -1.43 6.15
N VAL A 175 4.38 -1.53 5.12
CA VAL A 175 4.78 -1.87 3.75
C VAL A 175 4.60 -0.65 2.87
N THR A 176 5.65 -0.32 2.12
CA THR A 176 5.65 0.82 1.20
C THR A 176 5.85 0.31 -0.21
N LEU A 177 4.86 0.54 -1.08
CA LEU A 177 4.95 0.12 -2.48
C LEU A 177 5.84 1.08 -3.25
N THR A 178 6.98 0.57 -3.69
CA THR A 178 7.90 1.26 -4.60
C THR A 178 7.73 0.70 -6.02
N SER A 179 8.53 1.17 -6.97
CA SER A 179 8.50 0.65 -8.34
C SER A 179 9.90 0.40 -8.86
N ALA A 180 10.04 -0.58 -9.76
CA ALA A 180 11.32 -1.02 -10.31
C ALA A 180 12.10 0.10 -11.01
N GLY A 181 11.44 1.11 -11.58
CA GLY A 181 12.12 2.27 -12.16
C GLY A 181 12.88 3.13 -11.14
N ALA A 182 12.69 2.90 -9.84
CA ALA A 182 13.59 3.42 -8.81
C ALA A 182 15.03 2.87 -8.91
N PHE A 183 15.20 1.69 -9.50
CA PHE A 183 16.48 0.96 -9.58
C PHE A 183 17.04 0.89 -10.99
N VAL A 184 16.30 1.36 -12.00
CA VAL A 184 16.69 1.25 -13.41
C VAL A 184 17.15 2.62 -13.93
N SER A 185 18.47 2.79 -14.04
CA SER A 185 19.14 4.03 -14.47
C SER A 185 18.96 4.37 -15.96
N THR A 186 18.35 3.49 -16.76
CA THR A 186 18.22 3.62 -18.22
C THR A 186 16.96 4.37 -18.68
N MET A 187 16.25 4.99 -17.75
CA MET A 187 15.07 5.80 -18.04
C MET A 187 15.51 7.09 -18.76
N ARG A 188 15.29 7.18 -20.08
CA ARG A 188 15.45 8.41 -20.89
C ARG A 188 14.53 9.56 -20.44
N TYR A 189 13.68 9.30 -19.44
CA TYR A 189 12.74 10.21 -18.81
C TYR A 189 12.92 10.10 -17.30
N PHE A 190 13.10 11.23 -16.60
CA PHE A 190 13.20 11.22 -15.14
C PHE A 190 11.78 11.06 -14.57
N VAL A 191 11.45 9.86 -14.09
CA VAL A 191 10.17 9.57 -13.43
C VAL A 191 10.47 9.18 -12.00
N LEU A 192 9.91 9.94 -11.07
CA LEU A 192 10.21 9.75 -9.66
C LEU A 192 9.25 8.77 -9.02
N MET A 193 9.78 7.55 -8.91
CA MET A 193 9.16 6.47 -8.18
C MET A 193 9.52 6.55 -6.70
N LYS A 194 8.60 6.08 -5.87
CA LYS A 194 8.75 6.09 -4.41
C LYS A 194 10.04 5.36 -4.02
N THR A 195 11.01 6.10 -3.50
CA THR A 195 12.27 5.59 -2.99
C THR A 195 12.38 5.96 -1.52
N TRP A 196 11.90 5.08 -0.65
CA TRP A 196 12.22 5.17 0.77
C TRP A 196 12.41 3.78 1.35
N ILE A 197 13.67 3.46 1.65
CA ILE A 197 14.07 2.30 2.43
C ILE A 197 14.53 2.87 3.76
N ALA A 198 13.70 2.79 4.80
CA ALA A 198 14.23 2.81 6.15
C ALA A 198 14.55 1.36 6.55
N PRO A 199 15.76 1.09 7.06
CA PRO A 199 16.03 -0.18 7.73
C PRO A 199 15.04 -0.35 8.88
N ALA A 200 14.44 -1.53 9.01
CA ALA A 200 13.54 -1.87 10.12
C ALA A 200 14.17 -1.63 11.52
N GLU A 201 15.51 -1.56 11.58
CA GLU A 201 16.31 -1.26 12.77
C GLU A 201 16.22 0.18 13.29
N VAL A 202 15.85 1.16 12.46
CA VAL A 202 15.84 2.58 12.86
C VAL A 202 14.57 2.95 13.65
N LEU A 203 13.51 2.16 13.56
CA LEU A 203 12.23 2.43 14.23
C LEU A 203 12.13 1.85 15.66
N THR A 204 13.13 1.07 16.11
CA THR A 204 13.07 0.34 17.40
C THR A 204 14.02 0.88 18.48
N ARG A 205 14.91 1.83 18.18
CA ARG A 205 15.81 2.41 19.20
C ARG A 205 15.08 3.44 20.06
N ARG A 206 14.77 3.08 21.31
CA ARG A 206 14.46 4.03 22.39
C ARG A 206 15.73 4.82 22.74
N PRO A 207 15.66 6.14 23.00
CA PRO A 207 16.71 6.81 23.76
C PRO A 207 16.68 6.30 25.22
N SER A 208 17.87 6.09 25.78
CA SER A 208 18.14 5.69 27.17
C SER A 208 17.58 6.66 28.19
#